data_AF-H3GHH7-F1
#
_entry.id   AF-H3GHH7-F1
#
_cell.length_a   1.000
_cell.length_b   1.000
_cell.length_c   1.000
_cell.angle_alpha   90.00
_cell.angle_beta   90.00
_cell.angle_gamma   90.00
#
_symmetry.space_group_name_H-M   'P 1'
#
loop_
_entity.id
_entity.type
_entity.pdbx_description
1 polymer ?
#
loop_
_entity_poly.entity_id
_entity_poly.type
_entity_poly.pdbx_seq_one_letter_code
_entity_poly.pdbx_strand_id
1 'polypeptide(L)'
;MSTYPLRGILYFLGDQHLWRLSVCPVLLTVAVALGVAITLSILTLHRQEEALYAAGFSALFAWLLAIIFVVIEVFIVTVVFGLVCLEWFKDKIFAHVLIERGYRELVENEERHSPFLRVLTSCCRVSVLLRLGLLVITLPLNMVPVLGNITYAWLNGTLMAWEAHLYYFEMKALDFEQQKEIVSQRKLQYSAFGMQAMLLEMIPIAGAIFMFTNAAAAALFAASIERELEKEERRKTSKWHFGGKDKDSKKKEKAVDMDKVPLVNKLGAYVPPYGSTSNLILASAAADCATHGYTARQRKSILQIVDHFDPPVSTRSVISQSDSSLHVDRVTFFIGHPHLWKQAAFPLLLTLAFSILSVFLLFAWTLRPQEQWVADKGLPSVLSWIFAVIFVLVEIFLLTLVYAFVVLEFFKDKIFAYVLCEKGYEGLVERKTQESAVVRVCTSFFRLDAIFHLILLIVSLPLHLIPVIGSIVYAWLHSTFMAWESHLYYFDLKGLSFKQQQRWIGQRKFQYTSFGFQMLLLQMIPLIGPLFIFTNTCGAALLAIKMEREGGDKWVDDEDDEALLAGKKTGVYGTV
;
A
#
# COMPACT_ATOMS: atom_id res chain seq x y z
N MET A 1 -14.96 -15.36 10.37
CA MET A 1 -13.64 -14.78 10.05
C MET A 1 -12.68 -15.12 11.18
N SER A 2 -11.43 -15.49 10.90
CA SER A 2 -10.41 -15.65 11.94
C SER A 2 -10.22 -14.31 12.64
N THR A 3 -10.39 -14.27 13.96
CA THR A 3 -10.13 -13.06 14.76
C THR A 3 -8.76 -13.12 15.45
N TYR A 4 -7.90 -14.08 15.05
CA TYR A 4 -6.63 -14.36 15.73
C TYR A 4 -5.62 -13.20 15.65
N PRO A 5 -5.41 -12.51 14.52
CA PRO A 5 -4.46 -11.39 14.45
C PRO A 5 -4.85 -10.25 15.39
N LEU A 6 -6.13 -9.87 15.40
CA LEU A 6 -6.68 -8.90 16.36
C LEU A 6 -6.52 -9.37 17.81
N ARG A 7 -6.78 -10.65 18.11
CA ARG A 7 -6.56 -11.22 19.44
C ARG A 7 -5.09 -11.21 19.83
N GLY A 8 -4.18 -11.47 18.90
CA GLY A 8 -2.73 -11.41 19.12
C GLY A 8 -2.27 -10.00 19.43
N ILE A 9 -2.78 -8.99 18.72
CA ILE A 9 -2.52 -7.58 19.04
C ILE A 9 -3.01 -7.26 20.46
N LEU A 10 -4.26 -7.60 20.79
CA LEU A 10 -4.82 -7.32 22.12
C LEU A 10 -4.07 -8.05 23.23
N TYR A 11 -3.66 -9.29 22.98
CA TYR A 11 -2.86 -10.09 23.91
C TYR A 11 -1.49 -9.46 24.13
N PHE A 12 -0.82 -9.10 23.04
CA PHE A 12 0.49 -8.47 23.06
C PHE A 12 0.45 -7.12 23.78
N LEU A 13 -0.58 -6.30 23.60
CA LEU A 13 -0.75 -5.04 24.32
C LEU A 13 -0.94 -5.23 25.84
N GLY A 14 -1.48 -6.38 26.27
CA GLY A 14 -1.73 -6.68 27.68
C GLY A 14 -0.51 -7.22 28.46
N ASP A 15 0.45 -7.84 27.77
CA ASP A 15 1.59 -8.49 28.43
C ASP A 15 2.90 -7.70 28.25
N GLN A 16 3.38 -7.13 29.35
CA GLN A 16 4.64 -6.36 29.40
C GLN A 16 5.88 -7.21 29.10
N HIS A 17 5.84 -8.52 29.34
CA HIS A 17 6.94 -9.43 29.04
C HIS A 17 7.16 -9.56 27.52
N LEU A 18 6.07 -9.67 26.75
CA LEU A 18 6.12 -9.73 25.28
C LEU A 18 6.74 -8.49 24.65
N TRP A 19 6.53 -7.31 25.24
CA TRP A 19 7.12 -6.06 24.76
C TRP A 19 8.64 -6.05 24.90
N ARG A 20 9.16 -6.56 26.05
CA ARG A 20 10.61 -6.68 26.26
C ARG A 20 11.22 -7.68 25.26
N LEU A 21 10.53 -8.79 25.02
CA LEU A 21 10.93 -9.83 24.06
C LEU A 21 10.99 -9.32 22.61
N SER A 22 10.22 -8.31 22.24
CA SER A 22 10.15 -7.78 20.88
C SER A 22 11.00 -6.52 20.66
N VAL A 23 11.18 -5.67 21.68
CA VAL A 23 12.10 -4.52 21.60
C VAL A 23 13.57 -4.96 21.60
N CYS A 24 13.91 -6.01 22.35
CA CYS A 24 15.28 -6.53 22.45
C CYS A 24 15.91 -6.89 21.09
N PRO A 25 15.29 -7.73 20.22
CA PRO A 25 15.86 -8.06 18.92
C PRO A 25 16.02 -6.84 18.01
N VAL A 26 15.07 -5.90 18.04
CA VAL A 26 15.16 -4.68 17.23
C VAL A 26 16.38 -3.86 17.64
N LEU A 27 16.55 -3.61 18.95
CA LEU A 27 17.75 -2.91 19.46
C LEU A 27 19.04 -3.66 19.13
N LEU A 28 19.04 -4.98 19.25
CA LEU A 28 20.18 -5.83 18.91
C LEU A 28 20.55 -5.72 17.42
N THR A 29 19.56 -5.77 16.52
CA THR A 29 19.80 -5.61 15.08
C THR A 29 20.33 -4.23 14.72
N VAL A 30 19.84 -3.17 15.37
CA VAL A 30 20.37 -1.81 15.19
C VAL A 30 21.80 -1.69 15.71
N ALA A 31 22.10 -2.26 16.88
CA ALA A 31 23.45 -2.27 17.43
C ALA A 31 24.43 -3.02 16.53
N VAL A 32 24.03 -4.17 15.97
CA VAL A 32 24.82 -4.94 15.00
C VAL A 32 25.01 -4.16 13.70
N ALA A 33 23.95 -3.54 13.16
CA ALA A 33 24.04 -2.73 11.95
C ALA A 33 25.05 -1.58 12.12
N LEU A 34 24.99 -0.87 13.25
CA LEU A 34 25.93 0.20 13.58
C LEU A 34 27.35 -0.32 13.77
N GLY A 35 27.52 -1.43 14.49
CA GLY A 35 28.83 -2.07 14.71
C GLY A 35 29.47 -2.49 13.40
N VAL A 36 28.74 -3.20 12.54
CA VAL A 36 29.20 -3.64 11.22
C VAL A 36 29.50 -2.45 10.32
N ALA A 37 28.66 -1.42 10.31
CA ALA A 37 28.91 -0.20 9.55
C ALA A 37 30.21 0.48 9.95
N ILE A 38 30.45 0.65 11.26
CA ILE A 38 31.68 1.26 11.77
C ILE A 38 32.89 0.38 11.42
N THR A 39 32.82 -0.93 11.67
CA THR A 39 33.93 -1.84 11.42
C THR A 39 34.30 -1.92 9.93
N LEU A 40 33.32 -2.06 9.03
CA LEU A 40 33.57 -2.10 7.60
C LEU A 40 34.04 -0.73 7.08
N SER A 41 33.46 0.37 7.54
CA SER A 41 33.93 1.70 7.13
C SER A 41 35.39 1.97 7.51
N ILE A 42 35.85 1.49 8.66
CA ILE A 42 37.23 1.68 9.10
C ILE A 42 38.19 0.71 8.39
N LEU A 43 37.80 -0.56 8.20
CA LEU A 43 38.72 -1.61 7.74
C LEU A 43 38.69 -1.87 6.23
N THR A 44 37.53 -1.73 5.59
CA THR A 44 37.34 -2.12 4.18
C THR A 44 37.26 -0.94 3.25
N LEU A 45 36.70 0.21 3.66
CA LEU A 45 36.48 1.37 2.78
C LEU A 45 37.76 1.81 2.05
N HIS A 46 38.83 2.08 2.80
CA HIS A 46 40.07 2.58 2.22
C HIS A 46 40.76 1.51 1.36
N ARG A 47 40.72 0.24 1.77
CA ARG A 47 41.29 -0.87 0.98
C ARG A 47 40.54 -1.07 -0.34
N GLN A 48 39.22 -0.92 -0.33
CA GLN A 48 38.38 -1.02 -1.52
C GLN A 48 38.59 0.17 -2.46
N GLU A 49 38.70 1.38 -1.91
CA GLU A 49 39.06 2.58 -2.66
C GLU A 49 40.41 2.41 -3.38
N GLU A 50 41.47 1.99 -2.68
CA GLU A 50 42.79 1.74 -3.27
C GLU A 50 42.74 0.65 -4.36
N ALA A 51 41.99 -0.43 -4.13
CA ALA A 51 41.83 -1.49 -5.10
C ALA A 51 41.09 -1.02 -6.38
N LEU A 52 40.06 -0.18 -6.23
CA LEU A 52 39.34 0.44 -7.34
C LEU A 52 40.22 1.44 -8.08
N TYR A 53 41.00 2.25 -7.36
CA TYR A 53 41.97 3.14 -7.96
C TYR A 53 43.02 2.38 -8.77
N ALA A 54 43.55 1.28 -8.23
CA ALA A 54 44.47 0.38 -8.93
C ALA A 54 43.82 -0.30 -10.16
N ALA A 55 42.51 -0.49 -10.16
CA ALA A 55 41.75 -1.01 -11.30
C ALA A 55 41.49 0.04 -12.39
N GLY A 56 42.00 1.28 -12.22
CA GLY A 56 41.95 2.34 -13.24
C GLY A 56 40.80 3.34 -13.09
N PHE A 57 40.11 3.35 -11.94
CA PHE A 57 39.10 4.37 -11.65
C PHE A 57 39.74 5.67 -11.16
N SER A 58 39.18 6.82 -11.53
CA SER A 58 39.60 8.10 -10.95
C SER A 58 39.25 8.18 -9.47
N ALA A 59 40.01 8.98 -8.70
CA ALA A 59 39.92 9.03 -7.24
C ALA A 59 38.49 9.27 -6.72
N LEU A 60 37.74 10.17 -7.35
CA LEU A 60 36.36 10.45 -6.98
C LEU A 60 35.43 9.25 -7.17
N PHE A 61 35.58 8.50 -8.27
CA PHE A 61 34.74 7.34 -8.56
C PHE A 61 35.14 6.10 -7.76
N ALA A 62 36.44 5.91 -7.50
CA ALA A 62 36.92 4.87 -6.60
C ALA A 62 36.35 5.03 -5.19
N TRP A 63 36.38 6.27 -4.66
CA TRP A 63 35.80 6.59 -3.36
C TRP A 63 34.27 6.37 -3.31
N LEU A 64 33.53 6.84 -4.32
CA LEU A 64 32.07 6.65 -4.39
C LEU A 64 31.68 5.17 -4.47
N LEU A 65 32.37 4.37 -5.30
CA LEU A 65 32.08 2.95 -5.44
C LEU A 65 32.44 2.16 -4.18
N ALA A 66 33.54 2.52 -3.50
CA ALA A 66 33.90 1.92 -2.22
C ALA A 66 32.80 2.16 -1.15
N ILE A 67 32.22 3.36 -1.08
CA ILE A 67 31.09 3.62 -0.17
C ILE A 67 29.89 2.72 -0.50
N ILE A 68 29.56 2.60 -1.79
CA ILE A 68 28.43 1.76 -2.23
C ILE A 68 28.65 0.29 -1.83
N PHE A 69 29.85 -0.25 -2.03
CA PHE A 69 30.18 -1.62 -1.63
C PHE A 69 30.07 -1.83 -0.13
N VAL A 70 30.64 -0.93 0.68
CA VAL A 70 30.51 -1.00 2.14
C VAL A 70 29.04 -0.96 2.58
N VAL A 71 28.22 -0.08 2.00
CA VAL A 71 26.78 -0.02 2.32
C VAL A 71 26.07 -1.33 1.98
N ILE A 72 26.37 -1.93 0.82
CA ILE A 72 25.81 -3.23 0.43
C ILE A 72 26.24 -4.34 1.39
N GLU A 73 27.52 -4.39 1.76
CA GLU A 73 28.05 -5.37 2.71
C GLU A 73 27.38 -5.24 4.09
N VAL A 74 27.25 -4.02 4.61
CA VAL A 74 26.54 -3.72 5.87
C VAL A 74 25.10 -4.21 5.77
N PHE A 75 24.42 -3.93 4.66
CA PHE A 75 23.04 -4.36 4.45
C PHE A 75 22.93 -5.89 4.45
N ILE A 76 23.78 -6.60 3.70
CA ILE A 76 23.76 -8.07 3.62
C ILE A 76 23.96 -8.68 5.01
N VAL A 77 25.00 -8.25 5.74
CA VAL A 77 25.31 -8.78 7.08
C VAL A 77 24.17 -8.50 8.05
N THR A 78 23.62 -7.28 8.03
CA THR A 78 22.50 -6.89 8.89
C THR A 78 21.24 -7.69 8.60
N VAL A 79 20.91 -7.92 7.32
CA VAL A 79 19.75 -8.72 6.92
C VAL A 79 19.92 -10.18 7.34
N VAL A 80 21.08 -10.79 7.08
CA VAL A 80 21.35 -12.18 7.48
C VAL A 80 21.23 -12.33 9.01
N PHE A 81 21.79 -11.39 9.77
CA PHE A 81 21.64 -11.37 11.22
C PHE A 81 20.18 -11.21 11.66
N GLY A 82 19.45 -10.28 11.04
CA GLY A 82 18.04 -10.04 11.30
C GLY A 82 17.18 -11.28 11.06
N LEU A 83 17.40 -12.00 9.95
CA LEU A 83 16.66 -13.23 9.63
C LEU A 83 16.83 -14.31 10.70
N VAL A 84 18.05 -14.50 11.23
CA VAL A 84 18.29 -15.51 12.28
C VAL A 84 17.77 -15.04 13.64
N CYS A 85 18.04 -13.77 13.98
CA CYS A 85 17.68 -13.21 15.28
C CYS A 85 16.15 -13.10 15.45
N LEU A 86 15.45 -12.54 14.46
CA LEU A 86 14.01 -12.32 14.55
C LEU A 86 13.23 -13.63 14.67
N GLU A 87 13.59 -14.67 13.90
CA GLU A 87 12.94 -15.98 14.01
C GLU A 87 13.12 -16.60 15.40
N TRP A 88 14.31 -16.47 16.01
CA TRP A 88 14.53 -16.97 17.37
C TRP A 88 13.64 -16.28 18.42
N PHE A 89 13.43 -14.97 18.29
CA PHE A 89 12.54 -14.23 19.19
C PHE A 89 11.05 -14.50 18.92
N LYS A 90 10.67 -14.74 17.65
CA LYS A 90 9.30 -15.18 17.31
C LYS A 90 8.97 -16.51 17.96
N ASP A 91 9.88 -17.48 17.92
CA ASP A 91 9.70 -18.77 18.59
C ASP A 91 9.53 -18.61 20.10
N LYS A 92 10.31 -17.72 20.74
CA LYS A 92 10.16 -17.43 22.18
C LYS A 92 8.82 -16.82 22.53
N ILE A 93 8.32 -15.90 21.72
CA ILE A 93 6.99 -15.30 21.89
C ILE A 93 5.93 -16.39 21.73
N PHE A 94 6.06 -17.25 20.72
CA PHE A 94 5.14 -18.34 20.46
C PHE A 94 5.07 -19.32 21.64
N ALA A 95 6.23 -19.77 22.12
CA ALA A 95 6.38 -20.64 23.27
C ALA A 95 5.76 -20.03 24.55
N HIS A 96 6.04 -18.76 24.82
CA HIS A 96 5.48 -18.05 25.98
C HIS A 96 3.94 -18.05 25.97
N VAL A 97 3.35 -17.71 24.83
CA VAL A 97 1.88 -17.67 24.67
C VAL A 97 1.27 -19.06 24.86
N LEU A 98 1.92 -20.13 24.37
CA LEU A 98 1.43 -21.49 24.59
C LEU A 98 1.50 -21.92 26.07
N ILE A 99 2.58 -21.57 26.77
CA ILE A 99 2.74 -21.85 28.20
C ILE A 99 1.61 -21.18 29.00
N GLU A 100 1.32 -19.91 28.73
CA GLU A 100 0.23 -19.18 29.41
C GLU A 100 -1.17 -19.73 29.07
N ARG A 101 -1.31 -20.41 27.93
CA ARG A 101 -2.55 -21.11 27.56
C ARG A 101 -2.67 -22.52 28.15
N GLY A 102 -1.70 -22.96 28.95
CA GLY A 102 -1.73 -24.24 29.66
C GLY A 102 -1.00 -25.38 28.94
N TYR A 103 -0.34 -25.13 27.81
CA TYR A 103 0.37 -26.15 27.02
C TYR A 103 1.88 -26.14 27.31
N ARG A 104 2.25 -26.02 28.59
CA ARG A 104 3.66 -25.97 29.00
C ARG A 104 4.42 -27.27 28.64
N GLU A 105 3.81 -28.42 28.89
CA GLU A 105 4.44 -29.73 28.62
C GLU A 105 4.76 -29.92 27.13
N LEU A 106 3.96 -29.34 26.22
CA LEU A 106 4.22 -29.40 24.78
C LEU A 106 5.50 -28.65 24.40
N VAL A 107 5.78 -27.54 25.08
CA VAL A 107 6.95 -26.68 24.85
C VAL A 107 8.20 -27.23 25.54
N GLU A 108 8.05 -27.80 26.75
CA GLU A 108 9.18 -28.33 27.53
C GLU A 108 9.72 -29.66 26.99
N ASN A 109 8.90 -30.45 26.29
CA ASN A 109 9.30 -31.73 25.69
C ASN A 109 10.09 -31.59 24.37
N GLU A 110 10.27 -30.38 23.84
CA GLU A 110 11.03 -30.16 22.60
C GLU A 110 12.53 -29.99 22.89
N GLU A 111 13.36 -30.89 22.36
CA GLU A 111 14.81 -30.69 22.31
C GLU A 111 15.09 -29.46 21.43
N ARG A 112 15.56 -28.36 22.04
CA ARG A 112 15.87 -27.07 21.38
C ARG A 112 16.75 -27.27 20.14
N HIS A 113 16.13 -27.42 18.98
CA HIS A 113 16.83 -27.36 17.71
C HIS A 113 17.25 -25.91 17.47
N SER A 114 18.47 -25.70 16.96
CA SER A 114 18.96 -24.36 16.71
C SER A 114 18.19 -23.71 15.55
N PRO A 115 17.71 -22.45 15.68
CA PRO A 115 16.95 -21.77 14.63
C PRO A 115 17.76 -21.68 13.32
N PHE A 116 19.09 -21.61 13.43
CA PHE A 116 20.00 -21.62 12.30
C PHE A 116 19.93 -22.93 11.48
N LEU A 117 19.91 -24.09 12.13
CA LEU A 117 19.78 -25.38 11.44
C LEU A 117 18.39 -25.53 10.82
N ARG A 118 17.34 -24.97 11.44
CA ARG A 118 15.97 -24.95 10.88
C ARG A 118 15.89 -24.14 9.58
N VAL A 119 16.53 -22.97 9.53
CA VAL A 119 16.60 -22.13 8.32
C VAL A 119 17.36 -22.86 7.21
N LEU A 120 18.53 -23.46 7.52
CA LEU A 120 19.33 -24.22 6.56
C LEU A 120 18.62 -25.48 6.03
N THR A 121 17.94 -26.23 6.91
CA THR A 121 17.22 -27.45 6.53
C THR A 121 15.90 -27.17 5.82
N SER A 122 15.27 -26.02 6.09
CA SER A 122 14.06 -25.59 5.38
C SER A 122 14.32 -25.28 3.90
N CYS A 123 15.45 -24.64 3.56
CA CYS A 123 15.80 -24.31 2.17
C CYS A 123 15.85 -25.52 1.23
N CYS A 124 16.08 -26.74 1.74
CA CYS A 124 16.23 -27.96 0.95
C CYS A 124 14.95 -28.81 0.82
N ARG A 125 13.81 -28.38 1.38
CA ARG A 125 12.54 -29.12 1.25
C ARG A 125 11.80 -28.70 -0.02
N VAL A 126 11.24 -29.69 -0.73
CA VAL A 126 10.38 -29.50 -1.91
C VAL A 126 9.21 -28.54 -1.62
N SER A 127 8.75 -28.49 -0.37
CA SER A 127 7.75 -27.54 0.09
C SER A 127 8.20 -26.09 -0.07
N VAL A 128 9.45 -25.74 0.27
CA VAL A 128 9.97 -24.37 0.16
C VAL A 128 10.15 -23.93 -1.29
N LEU A 129 10.51 -24.85 -2.19
CA LEU A 129 10.55 -24.55 -3.63
C LEU A 129 9.16 -24.25 -4.21
N LEU A 130 8.13 -25.00 -3.79
CA LEU A 130 6.74 -24.72 -4.18
C LEU A 130 6.28 -23.35 -3.65
N ARG A 131 6.66 -23.01 -2.41
CA ARG A 131 6.37 -21.71 -1.78
C ARG A 131 7.03 -20.56 -2.52
N LEU A 132 8.32 -20.70 -2.79
CA LEU A 132 9.09 -19.71 -3.54
C LEU A 132 8.53 -19.53 -4.95
N GLY A 133 8.14 -20.63 -5.63
CA GLY A 133 7.50 -20.58 -6.93
C GLY A 133 6.17 -19.82 -6.91
N LEU A 134 5.29 -20.09 -5.95
CA LEU A 134 4.02 -19.36 -5.79
C LEU A 134 4.26 -17.87 -5.48
N LEU A 135 5.24 -17.56 -4.62
CA LEU A 135 5.62 -16.18 -4.30
C LEU A 135 6.13 -15.45 -5.55
N VAL A 136 7.02 -16.07 -6.33
CA VAL A 136 7.55 -15.48 -7.58
C VAL A 136 6.45 -15.26 -8.61
N ILE A 137 5.50 -16.19 -8.76
CA ILE A 137 4.37 -16.06 -9.69
C ILE A 137 3.41 -14.94 -9.27
N THR A 138 3.23 -14.74 -7.97
CA THR A 138 2.28 -13.74 -7.44
C THR A 138 2.93 -12.37 -7.19
N LEU A 139 4.26 -12.26 -7.20
CA LEU A 139 4.99 -11.01 -7.01
C LEU A 139 4.65 -9.91 -8.02
N PRO A 140 4.47 -10.18 -9.33
CA PRO A 140 4.02 -9.17 -10.30
C PRO A 140 2.69 -8.53 -9.94
N LEU A 141 1.87 -9.21 -9.14
CA LEU A 141 0.58 -8.68 -8.70
C LEU A 141 0.74 -7.42 -7.84
N ASN A 142 1.81 -7.32 -7.05
CA ASN A 142 2.11 -6.12 -6.26
C ASN A 142 2.41 -4.86 -7.11
N MET A 143 2.54 -4.99 -8.43
CA MET A 143 2.70 -3.86 -9.36
C MET A 143 1.42 -3.04 -9.52
N VAL A 144 0.25 -3.59 -9.14
CA VAL A 144 -1.02 -2.85 -9.09
C VAL A 144 -1.23 -2.40 -7.64
N PRO A 145 -1.06 -1.10 -7.31
CA PRO A 145 -1.29 -0.62 -5.96
C PRO A 145 -2.73 -0.93 -5.51
N VAL A 146 -2.94 -1.12 -4.21
CA VAL A 146 -4.24 -1.47 -3.62
C VAL A 146 -4.71 -2.87 -4.00
N LEU A 147 -5.20 -3.04 -5.23
CA LEU A 147 -5.84 -4.28 -5.69
C LEU A 147 -4.86 -5.45 -5.77
N GLY A 148 -3.66 -5.17 -6.27
CA GLY A 148 -2.60 -6.15 -6.38
C GLY A 148 -2.15 -6.69 -5.04
N ASN A 149 -1.90 -5.80 -4.07
CA ASN A 149 -1.49 -6.18 -2.72
C ASN A 149 -2.56 -6.97 -1.97
N ILE A 150 -3.84 -6.58 -2.09
CA ILE A 150 -4.96 -7.32 -1.48
C ILE A 150 -5.04 -8.72 -2.10
N THR A 151 -4.93 -8.82 -3.42
CA THR A 151 -5.00 -10.12 -4.11
C THR A 151 -3.77 -10.97 -3.80
N TYR A 152 -2.58 -10.35 -3.68
CA TYR A 152 -1.35 -11.01 -3.27
C TYR A 152 -1.48 -11.60 -1.86
N ALA A 153 -1.97 -10.80 -0.90
CA ALA A 153 -2.20 -11.25 0.47
C ALA A 153 -3.26 -12.34 0.55
N TRP A 154 -4.29 -12.28 -0.31
CA TRP A 154 -5.32 -13.31 -0.39
C TRP A 154 -4.77 -14.64 -0.94
N LEU A 155 -3.97 -14.60 -2.00
CA LEU A 155 -3.38 -15.78 -2.62
C LEU A 155 -2.28 -16.42 -1.74
N ASN A 156 -1.46 -15.60 -1.08
CA ASN A 156 -0.36 -16.07 -0.25
C ASN A 156 -0.73 -16.25 1.23
N GLY A 157 -1.94 -15.87 1.65
CA GLY A 157 -2.35 -15.90 3.05
C GLY A 157 -2.27 -17.29 3.68
N THR A 158 -2.71 -18.35 3.00
CA THR A 158 -2.59 -19.73 3.54
C THR A 158 -1.13 -20.12 3.77
N LEU A 159 -0.23 -19.62 2.93
CA LEU A 159 1.19 -19.91 3.01
C LEU A 159 1.83 -19.25 4.22
N MET A 160 1.54 -17.95 4.40
CA MET A 160 1.98 -17.19 5.57
C MET A 160 1.54 -17.86 6.88
N ALA A 161 0.28 -18.31 6.91
CA ALA A 161 -0.28 -18.99 8.07
C ALA A 161 0.40 -20.33 8.35
N TRP A 162 0.76 -21.08 7.31
CA TRP A 162 1.53 -22.32 7.46
C TRP A 162 2.91 -22.01 8.03
N GLU A 163 3.62 -21.01 7.49
CA GLU A 163 4.94 -20.60 7.97
C GLU A 163 4.93 -20.19 9.45
N ALA A 164 3.93 -19.41 9.85
CA ALA A 164 3.74 -19.02 11.25
C ALA A 164 3.48 -20.21 12.20
N HIS A 165 3.04 -21.37 11.69
CA HIS A 165 2.79 -22.60 12.46
C HIS A 165 3.92 -23.63 12.37
N LEU A 166 5.02 -23.36 11.66
CA LEU A 166 6.13 -24.31 11.55
C LEU A 166 6.68 -24.72 12.92
N TYR A 167 6.84 -23.77 13.83
CA TYR A 167 7.30 -24.05 15.19
C TYR A 167 6.35 -24.99 15.94
N TYR A 168 5.03 -24.79 15.81
CA TYR A 168 4.03 -25.69 16.39
C TYR A 168 4.09 -27.11 15.79
N PHE A 169 4.27 -27.22 14.48
CA PHE A 169 4.39 -28.51 13.82
C PHE A 169 5.69 -29.25 14.18
N GLU A 170 6.76 -28.52 14.48
CA GLU A 170 8.03 -29.06 14.95
C GLU A 170 7.93 -29.62 16.37
N MET A 171 7.30 -28.90 17.30
CA MET A 171 7.01 -29.39 18.67
C MET A 171 6.20 -30.70 18.65
N LYS A 172 5.31 -30.86 17.66
CA LYS A 172 4.50 -32.08 17.48
C LYS A 172 5.19 -33.15 16.64
N ALA A 173 6.41 -32.91 16.16
CA ALA A 173 7.17 -33.79 15.28
C ALA A 173 6.38 -34.25 14.03
N LEU A 174 5.59 -33.35 13.43
CA LEU A 174 4.71 -33.69 12.31
C LEU A 174 5.44 -33.70 10.98
N ASP A 175 5.18 -34.74 10.17
CA ASP A 175 5.68 -34.83 8.81
C ASP A 175 4.97 -33.85 7.85
N PHE A 176 5.48 -33.71 6.63
CA PHE A 176 4.92 -32.76 5.68
C PHE A 176 3.48 -33.10 5.25
N GLU A 177 3.15 -34.38 5.12
CA GLU A 177 1.82 -34.81 4.67
C GLU A 177 0.78 -34.58 5.77
N GLN A 178 1.14 -34.82 7.03
CA GLN A 178 0.34 -34.50 8.20
C GLN A 178 0.09 -33.00 8.33
N GLN A 179 1.13 -32.17 8.15
CA GLN A 179 1.00 -30.72 8.13
C GLN A 179 0.03 -30.26 7.03
N LYS A 180 0.20 -30.79 5.82
CA LYS A 180 -0.66 -30.48 4.67
C LYS A 180 -2.11 -30.85 4.93
N GLU A 181 -2.35 -32.01 5.54
CA GLU A 181 -3.70 -32.45 5.89
C GLU A 181 -4.35 -31.48 6.89
N ILE A 182 -3.67 -31.13 7.99
CA ILE A 182 -4.17 -30.18 9.00
C ILE A 182 -4.50 -28.82 8.37
N VAL A 183 -3.60 -28.29 7.54
CA VAL A 183 -3.79 -27.01 6.85
C VAL A 183 -4.95 -27.11 5.85
N SER A 184 -5.10 -28.24 5.15
CA SER A 184 -6.16 -28.43 4.16
C SER A 184 -7.56 -28.51 4.79
N GLN A 185 -7.69 -29.21 5.93
CA GLN A 185 -8.93 -29.30 6.69
C GLN A 185 -9.39 -27.93 7.20
N ARG A 186 -8.43 -27.02 7.47
CA ARG A 186 -8.67 -25.68 8.02
C ARG A 186 -8.30 -24.56 7.04
N LYS A 187 -8.35 -24.84 5.72
CA LYS A 187 -7.84 -23.93 4.68
C LYS A 187 -8.39 -22.51 4.78
N LEU A 188 -9.69 -22.37 5.07
CA LEU A 188 -10.33 -21.06 5.22
C LEU A 188 -9.80 -20.29 6.44
N GLN A 189 -9.56 -20.97 7.57
CA GLN A 189 -9.03 -20.34 8.78
C GLN A 189 -7.58 -19.91 8.58
N TYR A 190 -6.75 -20.77 7.98
CA TYR A 190 -5.37 -20.45 7.63
C TYR A 190 -5.28 -19.31 6.61
N SER A 191 -6.09 -19.37 5.54
CA SER A 191 -6.15 -18.30 4.52
C SER A 191 -6.52 -16.95 5.13
N ALA A 192 -7.58 -16.90 5.94
CA ALA A 192 -8.03 -15.67 6.57
C ALA A 192 -7.02 -15.13 7.59
N PHE A 193 -6.41 -16.01 8.40
CA PHE A 193 -5.38 -15.63 9.37
C PHE A 193 -4.17 -15.02 8.68
N GLY A 194 -3.59 -15.73 7.70
CA GLY A 194 -2.37 -15.26 7.06
C GLY A 194 -2.59 -14.09 6.12
N MET A 195 -3.76 -13.94 5.50
CA MET A 195 -4.11 -12.73 4.74
C MET A 195 -4.11 -11.49 5.65
N GLN A 196 -4.76 -11.58 6.81
CA GLN A 196 -4.77 -10.49 7.79
C GLN A 196 -3.37 -10.21 8.35
N ALA A 197 -2.59 -11.25 8.65
CA ALA A 197 -1.21 -11.12 9.12
C ALA A 197 -0.32 -10.41 8.09
N MET A 198 -0.38 -10.82 6.81
CA MET A 198 0.35 -10.19 5.72
C MET A 198 -0.03 -8.72 5.54
N LEU A 199 -1.33 -8.39 5.57
CA LEU A 199 -1.79 -7.01 5.43
C LEU A 199 -1.29 -6.11 6.57
N LEU A 200 -1.21 -6.64 7.79
CA LEU A 200 -0.64 -5.92 8.93
C LEU A 200 0.88 -5.72 8.78
N GLU A 201 1.60 -6.74 8.31
CA GLU A 201 3.05 -6.66 8.07
C GLU A 201 3.42 -5.74 6.88
N MET A 202 2.51 -5.53 5.93
CA MET A 202 2.68 -4.56 4.86
C MET A 202 2.65 -3.10 5.32
N ILE A 203 2.23 -2.82 6.56
CA ILE A 203 2.25 -1.46 7.12
C ILE A 203 3.72 -1.10 7.40
N PRO A 204 4.30 -0.07 6.77
CA PRO A 204 5.69 0.31 7.02
C PRO A 204 5.90 0.70 8.47
N ILE A 205 7.08 0.40 9.01
CA ILE A 205 7.48 0.67 10.40
C ILE A 205 6.67 -0.15 11.42
N ALA A 206 5.34 -0.04 11.41
CA ALA A 206 4.46 -0.82 12.28
C ALA A 206 4.48 -2.32 11.97
N GLY A 207 4.73 -2.71 10.71
CA GLY A 207 4.80 -4.10 10.26
C GLY A 207 5.86 -4.92 10.99
N ALA A 208 6.99 -4.30 11.35
CA ALA A 208 8.02 -4.92 12.18
C ALA A 208 7.49 -5.30 13.57
N ILE A 209 6.59 -4.48 14.14
CA ILE A 209 5.91 -4.79 15.40
C ILE A 209 4.84 -5.87 15.17
N PHE A 210 4.08 -5.74 14.09
CA PHE A 210 3.02 -6.69 13.78
C PHE A 210 3.53 -8.11 13.55
N MET A 211 4.75 -8.29 13.04
CA MET A 211 5.43 -9.60 12.97
C MET A 211 5.41 -10.34 14.31
N PHE A 212 5.70 -9.65 15.42
CA PHE A 212 5.69 -10.24 16.76
C PHE A 212 4.26 -10.49 17.26
N THR A 213 3.34 -9.57 16.99
CA THR A 213 1.92 -9.77 17.35
C THR A 213 1.28 -10.92 16.56
N ASN A 214 1.72 -11.14 15.32
CA ASN A 214 1.29 -12.22 14.46
C ASN A 214 1.85 -13.56 14.94
N ALA A 215 3.09 -13.61 15.46
CA ALA A 215 3.62 -14.79 16.13
C ALA A 215 2.79 -15.15 17.39
N ALA A 216 2.41 -14.17 18.21
CA ALA A 216 1.51 -14.38 19.34
C ALA A 216 0.12 -14.85 18.88
N ALA A 217 -0.42 -14.26 17.80
CA ALA A 217 -1.69 -14.67 17.21
C ALA A 217 -1.66 -16.11 16.69
N ALA A 218 -0.55 -16.52 16.06
CA ALA A 218 -0.31 -17.88 15.59
C ALA A 218 -0.28 -18.86 16.76
N ALA A 219 0.38 -18.50 17.87
CA ALA A 219 0.37 -19.33 19.08
C ALA A 219 -1.04 -19.46 19.69
N LEU A 220 -1.84 -18.39 19.72
CA LEU A 220 -3.25 -18.46 20.13
C LEU A 220 -4.08 -19.33 19.18
N PHE A 221 -3.76 -19.33 17.88
CA PHE A 221 -4.39 -20.18 16.90
C PHE A 221 -4.03 -21.66 17.13
N ALA A 222 -2.75 -21.99 17.30
CA ALA A 222 -2.28 -23.32 17.66
C ALA A 222 -2.92 -23.83 18.98
N ALA A 223 -2.96 -23.00 20.03
CA ALA A 223 -3.62 -23.34 21.30
C ALA A 223 -5.11 -23.69 21.15
N SER A 224 -5.79 -23.06 20.18
CA SER A 224 -7.19 -23.37 19.88
C SER A 224 -7.36 -24.67 19.11
N ILE A 225 -6.39 -25.04 18.26
CA ILE A 225 -6.37 -26.34 17.57
C ILE A 225 -6.21 -27.46 18.60
N GLU A 226 -5.25 -27.35 19.52
CA GLU A 226 -5.06 -28.31 20.62
C GLU A 226 -6.34 -28.50 21.44
N ARG A 227 -7.00 -27.39 21.79
CA ARG A 227 -8.23 -27.43 22.57
C ARG A 227 -9.38 -28.15 21.85
N GLU A 228 -9.40 -28.08 20.52
CA GLU A 228 -10.38 -28.80 19.71
C GLU A 228 -10.07 -30.30 19.66
N LEU A 229 -8.79 -30.66 19.48
CA LEU A 229 -8.32 -32.05 19.49
C LEU A 229 -8.65 -32.74 20.83
N GLU A 230 -8.34 -32.10 21.96
CA GLU A 230 -8.69 -32.64 23.28
C GLU A 230 -10.19 -32.86 23.46
N LYS A 231 -11.03 -31.96 22.92
CA LYS A 231 -12.49 -32.11 22.99
C LYS A 231 -12.98 -33.28 22.14
N GLU A 232 -12.38 -33.50 20.98
CA GLU A 232 -12.68 -34.64 20.13
C GLU A 232 -12.28 -35.96 20.80
N GLU A 233 -11.11 -36.01 21.43
CA GLU A 233 -10.65 -37.16 22.22
C GLU A 233 -11.58 -37.46 23.40
N ARG A 234 -11.99 -36.43 24.16
CA ARG A 234 -12.99 -36.56 25.23
C ARG A 234 -14.35 -37.05 24.71
N ARG A 235 -14.78 -36.59 23.53
CA ARG A 235 -16.01 -37.07 22.89
C ARG A 235 -15.90 -38.54 22.48
N LYS A 236 -14.76 -38.96 21.92
CA LYS A 236 -14.51 -40.37 21.59
C LYS A 236 -14.54 -41.24 22.86
N THR A 237 -13.79 -40.88 23.90
CA THR A 237 -13.75 -41.63 25.17
C THR A 237 -15.10 -41.67 25.90
N SER A 238 -15.86 -40.57 25.92
CA SER A 238 -17.22 -40.56 26.52
C SER A 238 -18.23 -41.41 25.75
N LYS A 239 -18.14 -41.47 24.41
CA LYS A 239 -18.99 -42.34 23.57
C LYS A 239 -18.70 -43.83 23.80
N TRP A 240 -17.44 -44.18 24.08
CA TRP A 240 -17.04 -45.53 24.49
C TRP A 240 -17.57 -45.91 25.88
N HIS A 241 -17.66 -44.96 26.82
CA HIS A 241 -18.19 -45.22 28.17
C HIS A 241 -19.72 -45.40 28.22
N PHE A 242 -20.47 -44.81 27.28
CA PHE A 242 -21.94 -44.94 27.20
C PHE A 242 -22.41 -46.03 26.20
N GLY A 243 -21.50 -46.59 25.40
CA GLY A 243 -21.80 -47.58 24.37
C GLY A 243 -21.79 -49.02 24.88
N GLY A 244 -22.83 -49.41 25.63
CA GLY A 244 -23.20 -50.83 25.72
C GLY A 244 -23.55 -51.35 24.33
N LYS A 245 -23.06 -52.56 24.01
CA LYS A 245 -23.25 -53.33 22.77
C LYS A 245 -24.44 -52.87 21.92
N ASP A 246 -24.16 -52.31 20.74
CA ASP A 246 -25.00 -52.52 19.57
C ASP A 246 -24.14 -52.73 18.34
N LYS A 247 -24.43 -53.83 17.65
CA LYS A 247 -23.86 -54.22 16.35
C LYS A 247 -24.57 -53.43 15.25
N ASP A 248 -23.81 -53.21 14.18
CA ASP A 248 -24.23 -52.75 12.85
C ASP A 248 -24.49 -51.25 12.65
N SER A 249 -23.47 -50.57 12.14
CA SER A 249 -23.53 -50.05 10.76
C SER A 249 -22.20 -49.40 10.36
N LYS A 250 -21.46 -50.08 9.48
CA LYS A 250 -20.36 -49.50 8.71
C LYS A 250 -20.91 -48.38 7.82
N LYS A 251 -20.59 -47.12 8.14
CA LYS A 251 -20.59 -46.03 7.16
C LYS A 251 -19.32 -45.21 7.33
N LYS A 252 -18.59 -45.08 6.22
CA LYS A 252 -17.28 -44.42 6.08
C LYS A 252 -17.28 -43.02 6.69
N GLU A 253 -16.58 -42.86 7.80
CA GLU A 253 -16.02 -41.60 8.25
C GLU A 253 -14.50 -41.83 8.33
N LYS A 254 -13.74 -41.24 7.39
CA LYS A 254 -12.28 -41.19 7.50
C LYS A 254 -11.95 -40.16 8.59
N ALA A 255 -12.14 -40.55 9.84
CA ALA A 255 -11.55 -39.86 10.98
C ALA A 255 -10.05 -40.18 10.96
N VAL A 256 -9.23 -39.13 11.06
CA VAL A 256 -7.79 -39.27 11.29
C VAL A 256 -7.61 -40.02 12.61
N ASP A 257 -7.02 -41.20 12.52
CA ASP A 257 -6.57 -42.00 13.64
C ASP A 257 -5.26 -41.38 14.15
N MET A 258 -5.37 -40.37 15.03
CA MET A 258 -4.22 -39.79 15.73
C MET A 258 -3.67 -40.72 16.83
N ASP A 259 -4.25 -41.92 16.99
CA ASP A 259 -3.89 -42.91 18.03
C ASP A 259 -2.65 -43.76 17.67
N LYS A 260 -1.85 -43.31 16.68
CA LYS A 260 -0.60 -43.98 16.27
C LYS A 260 0.59 -43.03 16.15
N VAL A 261 0.64 -42.01 17.01
CA VAL A 261 1.92 -41.37 17.32
C VAL A 261 2.40 -41.98 18.63
N PRO A 262 3.39 -42.88 18.60
CA PRO A 262 3.92 -43.40 19.84
C PRO A 262 4.61 -42.24 20.55
N LEU A 263 4.21 -41.98 21.81
CA LEU A 263 5.06 -41.32 22.81
C LEU A 263 6.29 -42.21 23.01
N VAL A 264 7.20 -42.24 22.04
CA VAL A 264 8.48 -42.95 22.18
C VAL A 264 9.40 -42.05 22.97
N ASN A 265 9.30 -42.21 24.28
CA ASN A 265 10.46 -42.15 25.13
C ASN A 265 11.46 -43.21 24.63
N LYS A 266 12.59 -42.80 24.02
CA LYS A 266 13.77 -43.66 23.96
C LYS A 266 14.35 -43.72 25.37
N LEU A 267 13.65 -44.45 26.25
CA LEU A 267 14.04 -45.08 27.52
C LEU A 267 12.78 -45.19 28.38
N GLY A 268 12.10 -46.33 28.27
CA GLY A 268 10.75 -46.56 28.80
C GLY A 268 10.50 -46.07 30.23
N ALA A 269 9.41 -45.34 30.39
CA ALA A 269 8.64 -45.24 31.62
C ALA A 269 7.16 -45.02 31.24
N TYR A 270 6.32 -45.95 31.67
CA TYR A 270 4.87 -45.94 31.53
C TYR A 270 4.26 -45.02 32.60
N VAL A 271 3.33 -44.13 32.22
CA VAL A 271 2.57 -43.28 33.16
C VAL A 271 1.07 -43.58 33.00
N PRO A 272 0.35 -43.98 34.07
CA PRO A 272 -1.07 -44.36 34.01
C PRO A 272 -2.03 -43.15 34.06
N PRO A 273 -3.33 -43.34 33.74
CA PRO A 273 -4.30 -42.25 33.64
C PRO A 273 -4.83 -41.84 35.02
N TYR A 274 -5.00 -40.53 35.26
CA TYR A 274 -5.72 -40.04 36.43
C TYR A 274 -7.10 -39.51 36.07
N GLY A 275 -8.08 -40.05 36.80
CA GLY A 275 -9.47 -39.63 36.84
C GLY A 275 -9.75 -38.52 37.86
N SER A 276 -11.02 -38.11 37.81
CA SER A 276 -11.67 -36.97 38.47
C SER A 276 -11.80 -37.05 39.99
N THR A 277 -11.66 -35.90 40.67
CA THR A 277 -12.49 -35.30 41.76
C THR A 277 -11.90 -33.90 42.05
N SER A 278 -12.56 -32.81 42.47
CA SER A 278 -13.95 -32.36 42.59
C SER A 278 -13.93 -30.82 42.77
N ASN A 279 -14.85 -30.14 42.09
CA ASN A 279 -15.49 -28.83 42.35
C ASN A 279 -14.95 -27.88 43.44
N LEU A 280 -14.70 -26.60 43.08
CA LEU A 280 -15.53 -25.47 43.55
C LEU A 280 -15.21 -24.14 42.80
N ILE A 281 -16.28 -23.40 42.47
CA ILE A 281 -16.35 -21.97 42.08
C ILE A 281 -16.00 -21.64 40.61
N LEU A 282 -17.02 -21.62 39.73
CA LEU A 282 -17.32 -20.48 38.86
C LEU A 282 -18.61 -20.75 38.04
N ALA A 283 -19.72 -20.74 38.76
CA ALA A 283 -21.01 -20.36 38.20
C ALA A 283 -21.27 -18.90 38.61
N SER A 284 -20.63 -17.94 37.95
CA SER A 284 -20.97 -16.52 38.03
C SER A 284 -20.23 -15.72 36.93
N ALA A 285 -20.79 -15.66 35.73
CA ALA A 285 -20.36 -14.69 34.70
C ALA A 285 -21.53 -14.27 33.80
N ALA A 286 -22.73 -14.20 34.39
CA ALA A 286 -23.92 -13.57 33.79
C ALA A 286 -24.58 -12.56 34.76
N ALA A 287 -23.86 -12.13 35.80
CA ALA A 287 -24.39 -11.24 36.84
C ALA A 287 -23.39 -10.16 37.31
N ASP A 288 -22.46 -9.73 36.44
CA ASP A 288 -21.47 -8.67 36.75
C ASP A 288 -21.36 -7.59 35.65
N CYS A 289 -22.47 -7.29 34.96
CA CYS A 289 -22.60 -6.09 34.11
C CYS A 289 -23.59 -5.06 34.66
N ALA A 290 -23.85 -5.06 35.97
CA ALA A 290 -24.71 -4.07 36.65
C ALA A 290 -24.01 -3.29 37.78
N THR A 291 -22.68 -3.40 37.92
CA THR A 291 -21.95 -2.94 39.12
C THR A 291 -20.63 -2.23 38.78
N HIS A 292 -20.60 -1.41 37.73
CA HIS A 292 -19.66 -0.27 37.68
C HIS A 292 -20.37 0.98 37.16
N GLY A 293 -20.63 1.89 38.09
CA GLY A 293 -21.38 3.13 37.88
C GLY A 293 -20.65 4.11 36.97
N TYR A 294 -21.29 4.42 35.85
CA TYR A 294 -21.06 5.66 35.11
C TYR A 294 -22.22 6.60 35.41
N THR A 295 -21.92 7.83 35.83
CA THR A 295 -22.93 8.84 36.13
C THR A 295 -23.62 9.31 34.85
N ALA A 296 -24.91 9.67 34.93
CA ALA A 296 -25.70 10.21 33.80
C ALA A 296 -25.06 11.45 33.13
N ARG A 297 -24.13 12.12 33.82
CA ARG A 297 -23.33 13.24 33.33
C ARG A 297 -22.28 12.81 32.31
N GLN A 298 -21.67 11.62 32.46
CA GLN A 298 -20.65 11.09 31.55
C GLN A 298 -21.23 10.53 30.24
N ARG A 299 -22.46 9.98 30.25
CA ARG A 299 -23.18 9.61 29.00
C ARG A 299 -23.55 10.83 28.16
N LYS A 300 -23.84 11.97 28.78
CA LYS A 300 -24.20 13.23 28.09
C LYS A 300 -22.98 13.86 27.39
N SER A 301 -21.79 13.77 27.98
CA SER A 301 -20.55 14.28 27.37
C SER A 301 -20.03 13.45 26.19
N ILE A 302 -20.27 12.14 26.17
CA ILE A 302 -19.88 11.28 25.03
C ILE A 302 -20.85 11.45 23.85
N LEU A 303 -22.15 11.65 24.09
CA LEU A 303 -23.10 11.98 23.02
C LEU A 303 -22.88 13.39 22.43
N GLN A 304 -22.47 14.39 23.23
CA GLN A 304 -22.20 15.74 22.73
C GLN A 304 -20.94 15.87 21.86
N ILE A 305 -20.00 14.93 21.96
CA ILE A 305 -18.78 14.93 21.12
C ILE A 305 -19.06 14.29 19.74
N VAL A 306 -20.08 13.42 19.65
CA VAL A 306 -20.50 12.78 18.39
C VAL A 306 -21.37 13.72 17.54
N ASP A 307 -22.16 14.61 18.16
CA ASP A 307 -23.00 15.58 17.45
C ASP A 307 -22.24 16.80 16.87
N HIS A 308 -20.96 16.98 17.21
CA HIS A 308 -20.15 18.13 16.73
C HIS A 308 -19.40 17.87 15.40
N PHE A 309 -19.63 16.71 14.78
CA PHE A 309 -19.01 16.30 13.51
C PHE A 309 -20.00 15.93 12.40
N ASP A 310 -21.30 16.18 12.59
CA ASP A 310 -22.30 16.06 11.53
C ASP A 310 -22.60 17.45 10.92
N PRO A 311 -22.34 17.70 9.62
CA PRO A 311 -22.90 18.86 8.94
C PRO A 311 -24.44 18.73 8.87
N PRO A 312 -25.17 19.86 8.78
CA PRO A 312 -26.63 19.88 8.95
C PRO A 312 -27.36 18.92 8.00
N VAL A 313 -28.35 18.21 8.54
CA VAL A 313 -29.09 17.09 7.97
C VAL A 313 -29.77 17.38 6.60
N SER A 314 -29.90 18.64 6.18
CA SER A 314 -30.51 18.98 4.87
C SER A 314 -29.59 18.76 3.66
N THR A 315 -28.28 18.56 3.84
CA THR A 315 -27.35 18.25 2.74
C THR A 315 -27.20 16.76 2.47
N ARG A 316 -27.62 15.87 3.39
CA ARG A 316 -27.42 14.41 3.25
C ARG A 316 -28.30 13.78 2.15
N SER A 317 -29.50 14.31 1.91
CA SER A 317 -30.45 13.75 0.95
C SER A 317 -30.26 14.23 -0.49
N VAL A 318 -29.60 15.37 -0.72
CA VAL A 318 -29.35 15.92 -2.07
C VAL A 318 -28.00 15.47 -2.64
N ILE A 319 -27.03 15.12 -1.78
CA ILE A 319 -25.63 14.89 -2.17
C ILE A 319 -25.30 13.41 -2.41
N SER A 320 -25.98 12.47 -1.73
CA SER A 320 -25.69 11.03 -1.88
C SER A 320 -26.18 10.42 -3.21
N GLN A 321 -27.18 11.01 -3.86
CA GLN A 321 -27.75 10.50 -5.12
C GLN A 321 -27.16 11.18 -6.37
N SER A 322 -26.46 12.31 -6.24
CA SER A 322 -26.08 13.17 -7.38
C SER A 322 -24.59 13.16 -7.76
N ASP A 323 -23.70 12.67 -6.90
CA ASP A 323 -22.26 12.55 -7.21
C ASP A 323 -21.91 11.23 -7.92
N SER A 324 -22.63 10.13 -7.61
CA SER A 324 -22.43 8.82 -8.27
C SER A 324 -22.92 8.80 -9.73
N SER A 325 -23.94 9.59 -10.07
CA SER A 325 -24.45 9.69 -11.45
C SER A 325 -23.42 10.34 -12.37
N LEU A 326 -22.78 11.44 -11.93
CA LEU A 326 -21.83 12.18 -12.75
C LEU A 326 -20.61 11.33 -13.17
N HIS A 327 -20.27 10.29 -12.42
CA HIS A 327 -19.20 9.36 -12.77
C HIS A 327 -19.53 8.39 -13.89
N VAL A 328 -20.69 7.75 -13.78
CA VAL A 328 -21.20 6.86 -14.81
C VAL A 328 -21.41 7.69 -16.07
N ASP A 329 -21.94 8.91 -15.92
CA ASP A 329 -22.18 9.85 -17.02
C ASP A 329 -20.87 10.23 -17.74
N ARG A 330 -19.73 10.38 -17.06
CA ARG A 330 -18.42 10.64 -17.71
C ARG A 330 -17.97 9.55 -18.66
N VAL A 331 -17.90 8.32 -18.14
CA VAL A 331 -17.39 7.16 -18.87
C VAL A 331 -18.38 6.78 -19.96
N THR A 332 -19.67 6.78 -19.65
CA THR A 332 -20.73 6.46 -20.63
C THR A 332 -20.83 7.52 -21.72
N PHE A 333 -20.67 8.81 -21.40
CA PHE A 333 -20.64 9.88 -22.38
C PHE A 333 -19.44 9.73 -23.33
N PHE A 334 -18.24 9.49 -22.80
CA PHE A 334 -17.06 9.28 -23.63
C PHE A 334 -17.22 8.03 -24.52
N ILE A 335 -17.73 6.92 -23.98
CA ILE A 335 -17.98 5.69 -24.74
C ILE A 335 -19.07 5.89 -25.80
N GLY A 336 -20.10 6.69 -25.51
CA GLY A 336 -21.22 6.97 -26.41
C GLY A 336 -20.87 7.83 -27.62
N HIS A 337 -19.69 8.47 -27.66
CA HIS A 337 -19.27 9.37 -28.73
C HIS A 337 -17.99 8.87 -29.43
N PRO A 338 -18.11 8.02 -30.47
CA PRO A 338 -16.96 7.45 -31.19
C PRO A 338 -16.02 8.48 -31.82
N HIS A 339 -16.52 9.69 -32.10
CA HIS A 339 -15.71 10.79 -32.62
C HIS A 339 -14.63 11.24 -31.61
N LEU A 340 -14.93 11.23 -30.31
CA LEU A 340 -13.99 11.59 -29.25
C LEU A 340 -12.84 10.59 -29.15
N TRP A 341 -13.05 9.32 -29.49
CA TRP A 341 -12.01 8.30 -29.42
C TRP A 341 -10.91 8.55 -30.43
N LYS A 342 -11.26 9.05 -31.63
CA LYS A 342 -10.27 9.45 -32.63
C LYS A 342 -9.44 10.63 -32.13
N GLN A 343 -10.09 11.60 -31.48
CA GLN A 343 -9.43 12.77 -30.91
C GLN A 343 -8.58 12.46 -29.67
N ALA A 344 -8.91 11.41 -28.92
CA ALA A 344 -8.15 10.93 -27.76
C ALA A 344 -6.99 10.00 -28.18
N ALA A 345 -7.18 9.14 -29.18
CA ALA A 345 -6.14 8.23 -29.67
C ALA A 345 -5.02 8.98 -30.40
N PHE A 346 -5.37 10.03 -31.15
CA PHE A 346 -4.39 10.81 -31.92
C PHE A 346 -3.24 11.41 -31.08
N PRO A 347 -3.47 12.15 -29.97
CA PRO A 347 -2.37 12.67 -29.15
C PRO A 347 -1.51 11.56 -28.55
N LEU A 348 -2.10 10.43 -28.15
CA LEU A 348 -1.33 9.28 -27.64
C LEU A 348 -0.42 8.70 -28.72
N LEU A 349 -0.95 8.48 -29.93
CA LEU A 349 -0.16 8.04 -31.08
C LEU A 349 0.93 9.04 -31.45
N LEU A 350 0.65 10.34 -31.35
CA LEU A 350 1.61 11.39 -31.61
C LEU A 350 2.75 11.39 -30.56
N THR A 351 2.42 11.22 -29.28
CA THR A 351 3.43 11.08 -28.21
C THR A 351 4.27 9.81 -28.38
N LEU A 352 3.67 8.71 -28.82
CA LEU A 352 4.38 7.46 -29.10
C LEU A 352 5.32 7.62 -30.31
N ALA A 353 4.85 8.23 -31.39
CA ALA A 353 5.68 8.50 -32.56
C ALA A 353 6.85 9.43 -32.20
N PHE A 354 6.61 10.46 -31.41
CA PHE A 354 7.64 11.36 -30.91
C PHE A 354 8.65 10.64 -30.00
N SER A 355 8.19 9.77 -29.09
CA SER A 355 9.09 9.01 -28.22
C SER A 355 9.97 8.05 -29.02
N ILE A 356 9.41 7.37 -30.02
CA ILE A 356 10.16 6.48 -30.91
C ILE A 356 11.21 7.27 -31.69
N LEU A 357 10.83 8.42 -32.26
CA LEU A 357 11.75 9.29 -32.98
C LEU A 357 12.87 9.82 -32.08
N SER A 358 12.53 10.21 -30.85
CA SER A 358 13.48 10.72 -29.85
C SER A 358 14.50 9.67 -29.45
N VAL A 359 14.08 8.41 -29.29
CA VAL A 359 14.99 7.28 -29.08
C VAL A 359 16.00 7.19 -30.23
N PHE A 360 15.55 7.12 -31.48
CA PHE A 360 16.47 6.98 -32.61
C PHE A 360 17.43 8.17 -32.75
N LEU A 361 16.95 9.40 -32.60
CA LEU A 361 17.77 10.60 -32.76
C LEU A 361 18.79 10.76 -31.63
N LEU A 362 18.38 10.60 -30.37
CA LEU A 362 19.29 10.77 -29.23
C LEU A 362 20.31 9.63 -29.17
N PHE A 363 19.93 8.36 -29.37
CA PHE A 363 20.92 7.29 -29.44
C PHE A 363 21.91 7.46 -30.60
N ALA A 364 21.47 7.99 -31.75
CA ALA A 364 22.36 8.21 -32.89
C ALA A 364 23.32 9.39 -32.68
N TRP A 365 22.88 10.47 -32.04
CA TRP A 365 23.67 11.71 -31.95
C TRP A 365 24.29 12.00 -30.58
N THR A 366 23.68 11.61 -29.47
CA THR A 366 24.16 12.01 -28.14
C THR A 366 24.94 10.90 -27.42
N LEU A 367 24.70 9.63 -27.74
CA LEU A 367 25.37 8.51 -27.07
C LEU A 367 26.90 8.58 -27.16
N ARG A 368 27.45 8.74 -28.38
CA ARG A 368 28.91 8.76 -28.61
C ARG A 368 29.60 9.98 -27.97
N PRO A 369 29.10 11.22 -28.15
CA PRO A 369 29.66 12.37 -27.44
C PRO A 369 29.62 12.23 -25.91
N GLN A 370 28.53 11.68 -25.35
CA GLN A 370 28.42 11.49 -23.89
C GLN A 370 29.35 10.40 -23.38
N GLU A 371 29.49 9.28 -24.10
CA GLU A 371 30.46 8.21 -23.78
C GLU A 371 31.88 8.77 -23.69
N GLN A 372 32.28 9.58 -24.68
CA GLN A 372 33.59 10.22 -24.71
C GLN A 372 33.77 11.20 -23.56
N TRP A 373 32.78 12.06 -23.31
CA TRP A 373 32.83 13.01 -22.20
C TRP A 373 32.98 12.34 -20.84
N VAL A 374 32.31 11.21 -20.61
CA VAL A 374 32.45 10.42 -19.38
C VAL A 374 33.81 9.70 -19.32
N ALA A 375 34.27 9.15 -20.44
CA ALA A 375 35.59 8.51 -20.52
C ALA A 375 36.72 9.49 -20.20
N ASP A 376 36.61 10.75 -20.64
CA ASP A 376 37.56 11.82 -20.33
C ASP A 376 37.64 12.15 -18.83
N LYS A 377 36.64 11.75 -18.02
CA LYS A 377 36.66 11.85 -16.55
C LYS A 377 37.35 10.68 -15.86
N GLY A 378 37.96 9.78 -16.63
CA GLY A 378 38.71 8.63 -16.14
C GLY A 378 37.85 7.44 -15.76
N LEU A 379 36.68 7.26 -16.40
CA LEU A 379 35.89 6.04 -16.27
C LEU A 379 36.38 4.97 -17.27
N PRO A 380 36.44 3.69 -16.86
CA PRO A 380 36.64 2.58 -17.79
C PRO A 380 35.62 2.60 -18.92
N SER A 381 36.04 2.22 -20.13
CA SER A 381 35.21 2.29 -21.35
C SER A 381 33.82 1.66 -21.21
N VAL A 382 33.74 0.50 -20.56
CA VAL A 382 32.47 -0.21 -20.32
C VAL A 382 31.52 0.64 -19.46
N LEU A 383 32.02 1.29 -18.41
CA LEU A 383 31.20 2.11 -17.53
C LEU A 383 30.82 3.43 -18.19
N SER A 384 31.72 4.05 -18.95
CA SER A 384 31.41 5.25 -19.73
C SER A 384 30.27 5.03 -20.70
N TRP A 385 30.25 3.87 -21.37
CA TRP A 385 29.14 3.48 -22.23
C TRP A 385 27.84 3.30 -21.44
N ILE A 386 27.87 2.63 -20.29
CA ILE A 386 26.68 2.44 -19.43
C ILE A 386 26.11 3.80 -18.97
N PHE A 387 26.96 4.71 -18.48
CA PHE A 387 26.52 6.03 -18.04
C PHE A 387 25.97 6.88 -19.20
N ALA A 388 26.58 6.81 -20.38
CA ALA A 388 26.06 7.47 -21.57
C ALA A 388 24.67 6.94 -21.94
N VAL A 389 24.46 5.62 -21.92
CA VAL A 389 23.12 5.03 -22.14
C VAL A 389 22.12 5.56 -21.11
N ILE A 390 22.49 5.63 -19.83
CA ILE A 390 21.61 6.17 -18.77
C ILE A 390 21.25 7.63 -19.04
N PHE A 391 22.23 8.48 -19.37
CA PHE A 391 21.99 9.89 -19.67
C PHE A 391 21.07 10.06 -20.88
N VAL A 392 21.32 9.35 -21.97
CA VAL A 392 20.45 9.34 -23.16
C VAL A 392 19.02 8.91 -22.79
N LEU A 393 18.85 7.86 -21.99
CA LEU A 393 17.52 7.40 -21.55
C LEU A 393 16.79 8.46 -20.72
N VAL A 394 17.51 9.16 -19.82
CA VAL A 394 16.95 10.27 -19.02
C VAL A 394 16.54 11.43 -19.93
N GLU A 395 17.37 11.80 -20.90
CA GLU A 395 17.06 12.84 -21.88
C GLU A 395 15.82 12.50 -22.71
N ILE A 396 15.74 11.26 -23.23
CA ILE A 396 14.56 10.75 -23.96
C ILE A 396 13.31 10.88 -23.08
N PHE A 397 13.41 10.45 -21.83
CA PHE A 397 12.29 10.50 -20.89
C PHE A 397 11.82 11.94 -20.65
N LEU A 398 12.75 12.86 -20.32
CA LEU A 398 12.42 14.26 -20.07
C LEU A 398 11.84 14.94 -21.30
N LEU A 399 12.43 14.73 -22.48
CA LEU A 399 11.96 15.30 -23.73
C LEU A 399 10.54 14.79 -24.06
N THR A 400 10.32 13.48 -23.91
CA THR A 400 9.01 12.86 -24.15
C THR A 400 7.96 13.37 -23.15
N LEU A 401 8.33 13.55 -21.89
CA LEU A 401 7.45 14.08 -20.85
C LEU A 401 7.02 15.51 -21.17
N VAL A 402 7.95 16.39 -21.52
CA VAL A 402 7.65 17.78 -21.92
C VAL A 402 6.75 17.82 -23.15
N TYR A 403 7.04 17.00 -24.16
CA TYR A 403 6.21 16.90 -25.36
C TYR A 403 4.79 16.40 -25.05
N ALA A 404 4.67 15.34 -24.26
CA ALA A 404 3.39 14.79 -23.83
C ALA A 404 2.57 15.81 -23.07
N PHE A 405 3.19 16.59 -22.18
CA PHE A 405 2.51 17.66 -21.44
C PHE A 405 1.89 18.70 -22.39
N VAL A 406 2.65 19.21 -23.35
CA VAL A 406 2.16 20.21 -24.32
C VAL A 406 1.06 19.65 -25.21
N VAL A 407 1.26 18.45 -25.76
CA VAL A 407 0.29 17.82 -26.66
C VAL A 407 -1.00 17.47 -25.92
N LEU A 408 -0.92 16.84 -24.75
CA LEU A 408 -2.10 16.43 -24.00
C LEU A 408 -2.94 17.64 -23.57
N GLU A 409 -2.35 18.71 -23.05
CA GLU A 409 -3.10 19.92 -22.68
C GLU A 409 -3.83 20.55 -23.88
N PHE A 410 -3.19 20.61 -25.05
CA PHE A 410 -3.84 21.12 -26.26
C PHE A 410 -5.07 20.29 -26.67
N PHE A 411 -4.99 18.95 -26.58
CA PHE A 411 -6.11 18.08 -26.92
C PHE A 411 -7.19 18.05 -25.83
N LYS A 412 -6.82 18.23 -24.56
CA LYS A 412 -7.78 18.39 -23.46
C LYS A 412 -8.67 19.60 -23.69
N ASP A 413 -8.09 20.75 -24.04
CA ASP A 413 -8.85 21.97 -24.34
C ASP A 413 -9.84 21.76 -25.48
N LYS A 414 -9.44 21.06 -26.56
CA LYS A 414 -10.34 20.74 -27.69
C LYS A 414 -11.50 19.83 -27.29
N ILE A 415 -11.22 18.79 -26.51
CA ILE A 415 -12.26 17.86 -26.03
C ILE A 415 -13.21 18.60 -25.09
N PHE A 416 -12.69 19.43 -24.19
CA PHE A 416 -13.51 20.24 -23.29
C PHE A 416 -14.44 21.16 -24.08
N ALA A 417 -13.89 21.92 -25.05
CA ALA A 417 -14.66 22.81 -25.91
C ALA A 417 -15.76 22.06 -26.69
N TYR A 418 -15.42 20.90 -27.26
CA TYR A 418 -16.38 20.06 -27.97
C TYR A 418 -17.58 19.67 -27.08
N VAL A 419 -17.33 19.26 -25.83
CA VAL A 419 -18.41 18.89 -24.90
C VAL A 419 -19.30 20.09 -24.55
N LEU A 420 -18.73 21.28 -24.40
CA LEU A 420 -19.50 22.51 -24.19
C LEU A 420 -20.40 22.81 -25.39
N CYS A 421 -19.86 22.75 -26.61
CA CYS A 421 -20.61 23.02 -27.83
C CYS A 421 -21.76 22.01 -28.02
N GLU A 422 -21.49 20.71 -27.83
CA GLU A 422 -22.50 19.66 -27.97
C GLU A 422 -23.68 19.84 -27.00
N LYS A 423 -23.44 20.44 -25.83
CA LYS A 423 -24.48 20.72 -24.84
C LYS A 423 -25.11 22.11 -24.96
N GLY A 424 -24.83 22.85 -26.03
CA GLY A 424 -25.44 24.15 -26.34
C GLY A 424 -24.78 25.36 -25.66
N TYR A 425 -23.55 25.22 -25.17
CA TYR A 425 -22.77 26.30 -24.54
C TYR A 425 -21.74 26.92 -25.49
N GLU A 426 -22.01 26.92 -26.80
CA GLU A 426 -21.13 27.45 -27.85
C GLU A 426 -20.77 28.92 -27.61
N GLY A 427 -21.75 29.73 -27.16
CA GLY A 427 -21.53 31.15 -26.87
C GLY A 427 -20.51 31.43 -25.76
N LEU A 428 -20.20 30.46 -24.89
CA LEU A 428 -19.13 30.58 -23.90
C LEU A 428 -17.74 30.39 -24.53
N VAL A 429 -17.64 29.55 -25.56
CA VAL A 429 -16.39 29.24 -26.27
C VAL A 429 -16.02 30.35 -27.26
N GLU A 430 -17.01 30.93 -27.93
CA GLU A 430 -16.80 31.96 -28.96
C GLU A 430 -16.41 33.33 -28.40
N ARG A 431 -16.63 33.58 -27.10
CA ARG A 431 -16.51 34.91 -26.49
C ARG A 431 -15.06 35.40 -26.28
N LYS A 432 -14.03 34.55 -26.45
CA LYS A 432 -12.63 34.90 -26.12
C LYS A 432 -11.64 34.43 -27.18
N THR A 433 -10.73 35.32 -27.58
CA THR A 433 -9.52 34.98 -28.36
C THR A 433 -8.65 34.01 -27.57
N GLN A 434 -8.49 32.79 -28.09
CA GLN A 434 -7.76 31.73 -27.40
C GLN A 434 -6.28 32.09 -27.25
N GLU A 435 -5.80 32.21 -26.01
CA GLU A 435 -4.37 32.13 -25.73
C GLU A 435 -3.87 30.72 -26.08
N SER A 436 -2.67 30.62 -26.67
CA SER A 436 -2.09 29.32 -27.00
C SER A 436 -1.93 28.47 -25.73
N ALA A 437 -2.23 27.17 -25.82
CA ALA A 437 -2.09 26.23 -24.70
C ALA A 437 -0.69 26.31 -24.04
N VAL A 438 0.34 26.64 -24.82
CA VAL A 438 1.72 26.85 -24.36
C VAL A 438 1.84 28.02 -23.37
N VAL A 439 1.20 29.15 -23.64
CA VAL A 439 1.22 30.32 -22.75
C VAL A 439 0.48 30.03 -21.45
N ARG A 440 -0.62 29.29 -21.51
CA ARG A 440 -1.39 28.84 -20.34
C ARG A 440 -0.57 27.92 -19.43
N VAL A 441 0.17 27.00 -20.05
CA VAL A 441 1.10 26.08 -19.39
C VAL A 441 2.23 26.84 -18.70
N CYS A 442 2.93 27.70 -19.45
CA CYS A 442 4.04 28.47 -18.90
C CYS A 442 3.58 29.37 -17.76
N THR A 443 2.45 30.07 -17.92
CA THR A 443 1.90 30.90 -16.84
C THR A 443 1.49 30.06 -15.63
N SER A 444 0.96 28.84 -15.80
CA SER A 444 0.63 27.91 -14.70
C SER A 444 1.84 27.48 -13.88
N PHE A 445 2.98 27.20 -14.52
CA PHE A 445 4.20 26.81 -13.81
C PHE A 445 4.80 27.93 -12.95
N PHE A 446 4.57 29.20 -13.30
CA PHE A 446 5.10 30.35 -12.55
C PHE A 446 4.15 30.90 -11.48
N ARG A 447 3.00 30.24 -11.21
CA ARG A 447 2.07 30.68 -10.17
C ARG A 447 2.48 30.19 -8.77
N LEU A 448 2.04 30.90 -7.74
CA LEU A 448 2.32 30.58 -6.33
C LEU A 448 1.70 29.26 -5.86
N ASP A 449 0.60 28.80 -6.47
CA ASP A 449 -0.01 27.49 -6.23
C ASP A 449 0.86 26.33 -6.73
N ALA A 450 1.65 26.52 -7.80
CA ALA A 450 2.61 25.51 -8.24
C ALA A 450 3.69 25.24 -7.17
N ILE A 451 4.11 26.28 -6.43
CA ILE A 451 5.02 26.14 -5.28
C ILE A 451 4.34 25.39 -4.14
N PHE A 452 3.08 25.74 -3.82
CA PHE A 452 2.32 25.00 -2.80
C PHE A 452 2.11 23.54 -3.19
N HIS A 453 1.84 23.26 -4.46
CA HIS A 453 1.72 21.91 -4.99
C HIS A 453 3.04 21.14 -4.90
N LEU A 454 4.16 21.78 -5.22
CA LEU A 454 5.49 21.20 -5.06
C LEU A 454 5.79 20.88 -3.59
N ILE A 455 5.44 21.79 -2.66
CA ILE A 455 5.57 21.54 -1.22
C ILE A 455 4.67 20.37 -0.80
N LEU A 456 3.41 20.35 -1.24
CA LEU A 456 2.47 19.26 -0.97
C LEU A 456 2.98 17.93 -1.52
N LEU A 457 3.57 17.93 -2.72
CA LEU A 457 4.20 16.77 -3.34
C LEU A 457 5.34 16.26 -2.46
N ILE A 458 6.27 17.12 -2.05
CA ILE A 458 7.41 16.77 -1.18
C ILE A 458 6.92 16.22 0.17
N VAL A 459 5.94 16.88 0.80
CA VAL A 459 5.37 16.46 2.09
C VAL A 459 4.60 15.15 1.98
N SER A 460 3.97 14.89 0.83
CA SER A 460 3.21 13.66 0.56
C SER A 460 4.05 12.50 0.01
N LEU A 461 5.33 12.73 -0.31
CA LEU A 461 6.24 11.71 -0.81
C LEU A 461 6.44 10.54 0.17
N PRO A 462 6.64 10.76 1.49
CA PRO A 462 6.71 9.69 2.48
C PRO A 462 5.42 8.85 2.55
N LEU A 463 4.28 9.40 2.12
CA LEU A 463 3.01 8.70 2.15
C LEU A 463 3.03 7.48 1.21
N HIS A 464 3.73 7.58 0.08
CA HIS A 464 3.89 6.45 -0.86
C HIS A 464 4.64 5.25 -0.26
N LEU A 465 5.34 5.42 0.87
CA LEU A 465 5.96 4.31 1.59
C LEU A 465 4.92 3.33 2.11
N ILE A 466 3.69 3.78 2.40
CA ILE A 466 2.58 2.94 2.86
C ILE A 466 1.81 2.46 1.63
N PRO A 467 1.98 1.21 1.18
CA PRO A 467 1.25 0.72 0.03
C PRO A 467 -0.24 0.77 0.33
N VAL A 468 -1.07 1.01 -0.68
CA VAL A 468 -2.54 1.09 -0.56
C VAL A 468 -3.02 2.36 0.14
N ILE A 469 -2.76 2.48 1.45
CA ILE A 469 -3.26 3.59 2.27
C ILE A 469 -2.59 4.89 1.84
N GLY A 470 -1.28 4.86 1.59
CA GLY A 470 -0.52 5.99 1.09
C GLY A 470 -1.06 6.53 -0.23
N SER A 471 -1.35 5.63 -1.18
CA SER A 471 -1.94 5.99 -2.48
C SER A 471 -3.32 6.63 -2.34
N ILE A 472 -4.16 6.11 -1.45
CA ILE A 472 -5.51 6.67 -1.21
C ILE A 472 -5.43 8.04 -0.55
N VAL A 473 -4.60 8.19 0.50
CA VAL A 473 -4.45 9.48 1.18
C VAL A 473 -3.75 10.49 0.27
N TYR A 474 -2.81 10.06 -0.56
CA TYR A 474 -2.19 10.90 -1.60
C TYR A 474 -3.24 11.43 -2.58
N ALA A 475 -4.07 10.52 -3.13
CA ALA A 475 -5.15 10.91 -4.03
C ALA A 475 -6.12 11.89 -3.36
N TRP A 476 -6.42 11.69 -2.07
CA TRP A 476 -7.28 12.60 -1.32
C TRP A 476 -6.64 13.98 -1.11
N LEU A 477 -5.36 14.05 -0.75
CA LEU A 477 -4.64 15.31 -0.55
C LEU A 477 -4.50 16.12 -1.85
N HIS A 478 -4.25 15.45 -2.97
CA HIS A 478 -4.03 16.08 -4.28
C HIS A 478 -5.32 16.31 -5.08
N SER A 479 -6.44 15.75 -4.63
CA SER A 479 -7.73 15.78 -5.34
C SER A 479 -8.18 17.18 -5.77
N THR A 480 -8.21 18.14 -4.84
CA THR A 480 -8.73 19.49 -5.10
C THR A 480 -7.91 20.20 -6.17
N PHE A 481 -6.60 20.00 -6.15
CA PHE A 481 -5.68 20.57 -7.13
C PHE A 481 -5.91 19.97 -8.52
N MET A 482 -6.06 18.66 -8.63
CA MET A 482 -6.34 18.00 -9.91
C MET A 482 -7.68 18.42 -10.53
N ALA A 483 -8.70 18.64 -9.69
CA ALA A 483 -9.98 19.19 -10.12
C ALA A 483 -9.89 20.66 -10.55
N TRP A 484 -9.00 21.45 -9.92
CA TRP A 484 -8.70 22.82 -10.33
C TRP A 484 -8.03 22.81 -11.71
N GLU A 485 -6.94 22.07 -11.88
CA GLU A 485 -6.20 21.98 -13.15
C GLU A 485 -7.10 21.56 -14.31
N SER A 486 -7.99 20.60 -14.07
CA SER A 486 -8.96 20.13 -15.07
C SER A 486 -10.01 21.19 -15.45
N HIS A 487 -10.21 22.23 -14.64
CA HIS A 487 -11.13 23.35 -14.90
C HIS A 487 -10.44 24.63 -15.36
N LEU A 488 -9.12 24.67 -15.51
CA LEU A 488 -8.42 25.89 -15.93
C LEU A 488 -8.98 26.45 -17.24
N TYR A 489 -9.26 25.57 -18.22
CA TYR A 489 -9.90 25.97 -19.47
C TYR A 489 -11.24 26.68 -19.24
N TYR A 490 -12.10 26.15 -18.37
CA TYR A 490 -13.39 26.78 -18.03
C TYR A 490 -13.21 28.14 -17.34
N PHE A 491 -12.27 28.26 -16.41
CA PHE A 491 -11.97 29.54 -15.76
C PHE A 491 -11.43 30.58 -16.73
N ASP A 492 -10.66 30.15 -17.73
CA ASP A 492 -10.18 31.02 -18.79
C ASP A 492 -11.31 31.51 -19.70
N LEU A 493 -12.29 30.64 -20.02
CA LEU A 493 -13.50 31.03 -20.76
C LEU A 493 -14.30 32.09 -19.99
N LYS A 494 -14.43 31.94 -18.66
CA LYS A 494 -15.06 32.95 -17.79
C LYS A 494 -14.19 34.19 -17.56
N GLY A 495 -12.90 34.14 -17.86
CA GLY A 495 -11.96 35.24 -17.58
C GLY A 495 -11.68 35.47 -16.10
N LEU A 496 -11.81 34.42 -15.26
CA LEU A 496 -11.59 34.55 -13.82
C LEU A 496 -10.10 34.74 -13.49
N SER A 497 -9.80 35.76 -12.69
CA SER A 497 -8.47 35.94 -12.11
C SER A 497 -8.15 34.83 -11.11
N PHE A 498 -6.85 34.62 -10.84
CA PHE A 498 -6.40 33.59 -9.89
C PHE A 498 -7.06 33.70 -8.50
N LYS A 499 -7.23 34.93 -7.97
CA LYS A 499 -7.91 35.16 -6.69
C LYS A 499 -9.38 34.74 -6.73
N GLN A 500 -10.06 35.00 -7.85
CA GLN A 500 -11.45 34.59 -8.06
C GLN A 500 -11.56 33.06 -8.17
N GLN A 501 -10.61 32.40 -8.87
CA GLN A 501 -10.54 30.93 -8.93
C GLN A 501 -10.37 30.29 -7.54
N GLN A 502 -9.47 30.83 -6.71
CA GLN A 502 -9.25 30.32 -5.35
C GLN A 502 -10.52 30.45 -4.48
N ARG A 503 -11.23 31.58 -4.58
CA ARG A 503 -12.51 31.79 -3.88
C ARG A 503 -13.58 30.81 -4.39
N TRP A 504 -13.70 30.66 -5.71
CA TRP A 504 -14.63 29.75 -6.37
C TRP A 504 -14.46 28.31 -5.86
N ILE A 505 -13.22 27.82 -5.84
CA ILE A 505 -12.91 26.46 -5.38
C ILE A 505 -13.10 26.33 -3.87
N GLY A 506 -12.74 27.37 -3.10
CA GLY A 506 -12.93 27.37 -1.65
C GLY A 506 -14.38 27.17 -1.23
N GLN A 507 -15.32 27.78 -1.94
CA GLN A 507 -16.76 27.65 -1.67
C GLN A 507 -17.32 26.28 -2.09
N ARG A 508 -16.75 25.67 -3.14
CA ARG A 508 -17.15 24.35 -3.66
C ARG A 508 -16.13 23.26 -3.32
N LYS A 509 -15.41 23.42 -2.19
CA LYS A 509 -14.28 22.58 -1.83
C LYS A 509 -14.64 21.10 -1.88
N PHE A 510 -15.75 20.72 -1.26
CA PHE A 510 -16.19 19.31 -1.24
C PHE A 510 -16.44 18.74 -2.64
N GLN A 511 -17.09 19.50 -3.54
CA GLN A 511 -17.35 19.06 -4.92
C GLN A 511 -16.05 18.91 -5.73
N TYR A 512 -15.09 19.84 -5.58
CA TYR A 512 -13.78 19.74 -6.25
C TYR A 512 -12.93 18.61 -5.66
N THR A 513 -12.91 18.45 -4.34
CA THR A 513 -12.20 17.35 -3.65
C THR A 513 -12.77 16.00 -4.07
N SER A 514 -14.10 15.82 -4.06
CA SER A 514 -14.71 14.54 -4.47
C SER A 514 -14.42 14.26 -5.94
N PHE A 515 -14.68 15.22 -6.83
CA PHE A 515 -14.46 15.09 -8.26
C PHE A 515 -13.00 14.74 -8.61
N GLY A 516 -12.03 15.46 -8.05
CA GLY A 516 -10.61 15.24 -8.33
C GLY A 516 -10.05 13.97 -7.69
N PHE A 517 -10.56 13.56 -6.54
CA PHE A 517 -10.18 12.29 -5.90
C PHE A 517 -10.49 11.11 -6.83
N GLN A 518 -11.66 11.16 -7.46
CA GLN A 518 -12.13 10.13 -8.38
C GLN A 518 -11.30 10.09 -9.66
N MET A 519 -10.97 11.27 -10.21
CA MET A 519 -10.10 11.38 -11.38
C MET A 519 -8.73 10.75 -11.12
N LEU A 520 -8.13 11.06 -9.97
CA LEU A 520 -6.84 10.52 -9.56
C LEU A 520 -6.90 9.01 -9.39
N LEU A 521 -7.91 8.47 -8.71
CA LEU A 521 -8.06 7.02 -8.55
C LEU A 521 -8.13 6.28 -9.89
N LEU A 522 -8.83 6.83 -10.88
CA LEU A 522 -8.90 6.24 -12.22
C LEU A 522 -7.55 6.31 -12.95
N GLN A 523 -6.82 7.41 -12.80
CA GLN A 523 -5.48 7.59 -13.39
C GLN A 523 -4.42 6.72 -12.73
N MET A 524 -4.61 6.32 -11.46
CA MET A 524 -3.71 5.42 -10.75
C MET A 524 -3.79 3.97 -11.24
N ILE A 525 -4.77 3.60 -12.09
CA ILE A 525 -4.85 2.26 -12.69
C ILE A 525 -3.67 2.11 -13.68
N PRO A 526 -2.74 1.18 -13.46
CA PRO A 526 -1.61 0.99 -14.38
C PRO A 526 -2.09 0.67 -15.80
N LEU A 527 -1.34 1.11 -16.82
CA LEU A 527 -1.60 0.91 -18.26
C LEU A 527 -2.85 1.61 -18.81
N ILE A 528 -3.97 1.56 -18.09
CA ILE A 528 -5.26 2.11 -18.52
C ILE A 528 -5.44 3.56 -18.03
N GLY A 529 -4.79 3.93 -16.92
CA GLY A 529 -4.83 5.26 -16.30
C GLY A 529 -4.68 6.43 -17.27
N PRO A 530 -3.68 6.44 -18.16
CA PRO A 530 -3.52 7.50 -19.16
C PRO A 530 -4.74 7.68 -20.09
N LEU A 531 -5.50 6.61 -20.36
CA LEU A 531 -6.72 6.71 -21.18
C LEU A 531 -7.84 7.49 -20.47
N PHE A 532 -7.85 7.45 -19.14
CA PHE A 532 -8.85 8.19 -18.34
C PHE A 532 -8.62 9.70 -18.35
N ILE A 533 -7.47 10.22 -18.81
CA ILE A 533 -7.24 11.67 -18.93
C ILE A 533 -8.34 12.35 -19.77
N PHE A 534 -8.73 11.72 -20.88
CA PHE A 534 -9.74 12.27 -21.79
C PHE A 534 -11.16 12.15 -21.23
N THR A 535 -11.48 11.01 -20.62
CA THR A 535 -12.76 10.80 -19.93
C THR A 535 -12.93 11.76 -18.75
N ASN A 536 -11.85 11.98 -18.00
CA ASN A 536 -11.79 12.94 -16.90
C ASN A 536 -12.02 14.37 -17.43
N THR A 537 -11.45 14.72 -18.57
CA THR A 537 -11.66 16.02 -19.23
C THR A 537 -13.12 16.22 -19.65
N CYS A 538 -13.76 15.19 -20.23
CA CYS A 538 -15.19 15.24 -20.53
C CYS A 538 -16.02 15.47 -19.25
N GLY A 539 -15.62 14.84 -18.14
CA GLY A 539 -16.23 15.07 -16.85
C GLY A 539 -16.07 16.46 -16.29
N ALA A 540 -14.92 17.08 -16.50
CA ALA A 540 -14.70 18.45 -16.08
C ALA A 540 -15.61 19.40 -16.88
N ALA A 541 -15.78 19.15 -18.18
CA ALA A 541 -16.72 19.91 -19.00
C ALA A 541 -18.18 19.71 -18.57
N LEU A 542 -18.61 18.47 -18.30
CA LEU A 542 -19.96 18.19 -17.79
C LEU A 542 -20.21 18.82 -16.40
N LEU A 543 -19.19 18.83 -15.54
CA LEU A 543 -19.26 19.48 -14.24
C LEU A 543 -19.38 21.01 -14.40
N ALA A 544 -18.61 21.62 -15.30
CA ALA A 544 -18.74 23.03 -15.64
C ALA A 544 -20.16 23.37 -16.14
N ILE A 545 -20.73 22.57 -17.06
CA ILE A 545 -22.10 22.74 -17.54
C ILE A 545 -23.12 22.65 -16.40
N LYS A 546 -22.95 21.70 -15.48
CA LYS A 546 -23.81 21.58 -14.30
C LYS A 546 -23.74 22.86 -13.45
N MET A 547 -22.56 23.42 -13.25
CA MET A 547 -22.38 24.68 -12.52
C MET A 547 -23.05 25.87 -13.22
N GLU A 548 -22.99 25.93 -14.55
CA GLU A 548 -23.68 26.97 -15.32
C GLU A 548 -25.21 26.88 -15.14
N ARG A 549 -25.77 25.66 -15.22
CA ARG A 549 -27.20 25.42 -15.01
C ARG A 549 -27.68 25.80 -13.62
N GLU A 550 -26.82 25.64 -12.61
CA GLU A 550 -27.10 26.04 -11.22
C GLU A 550 -26.96 27.56 -10.99
N GLY A 551 -26.75 28.35 -12.04
CA GLY A 551 -26.65 29.81 -11.99
C GLY A 551 -25.22 30.32 -11.93
N GLY A 552 -24.34 29.77 -12.80
CA GLY A 552 -22.89 30.04 -12.84
C GLY A 552 -22.48 31.52 -12.91
N ASP A 553 -23.41 32.40 -13.30
CA ASP A 553 -23.20 33.85 -13.43
C ASP A 553 -23.62 34.69 -12.21
N LYS A 554 -24.20 34.11 -11.15
CA LYS A 554 -24.62 34.85 -9.94
C LYS A 554 -23.46 35.38 -9.08
N TRP A 555 -22.24 35.39 -9.60
CA TRP A 555 -20.98 35.56 -8.86
C TRP A 555 -20.07 36.66 -9.41
N VAL A 556 -20.54 37.48 -10.35
CA VAL A 556 -19.90 38.77 -10.59
C VAL A 556 -20.41 39.71 -9.50
N ASP A 557 -19.65 39.87 -8.41
CA ASP A 557 -19.93 40.90 -7.41
C ASP A 557 -19.76 42.28 -8.09
N ASP A 558 -20.73 43.18 -7.92
CA ASP A 558 -20.73 44.54 -8.46
C ASP A 558 -19.47 45.35 -8.04
N GLU A 559 -18.77 44.95 -6.97
CA GLU A 559 -17.53 45.60 -6.49
C GLU A 559 -16.34 45.44 -7.45
N ASP A 560 -16.24 44.30 -8.15
CA ASP A 560 -15.16 44.06 -9.13
C ASP A 560 -15.46 44.75 -10.48
N ASP A 561 -16.75 44.90 -10.83
CA ASP A 561 -17.20 45.69 -11.98
C ASP A 561 -16.99 47.20 -11.76
N GLU A 562 -17.13 47.71 -10.54
CA GLU A 562 -16.81 49.10 -10.21
C GLU A 562 -15.30 49.39 -10.36
N ALA A 563 -14.43 48.44 -10.03
CA ALA A 563 -12.99 48.53 -10.24
C ALA A 563 -12.60 48.42 -11.74
N LEU A 564 -13.27 47.55 -12.51
CA LEU A 564 -13.09 47.43 -13.97
C LEU A 564 -13.64 48.65 -14.75
N LEU A 565 -14.75 49.23 -14.28
CA LEU A 565 -15.33 50.46 -14.84
C LEU A 565 -14.55 51.72 -14.42
N ALA A 566 -13.94 51.74 -13.23
CA ALA A 566 -13.00 52.78 -12.81
C ALA A 566 -11.71 52.76 -13.63
N GLY A 567 -11.22 51.58 -14.01
CA GLY A 567 -10.06 51.41 -14.90
C GLY A 567 -10.32 51.81 -16.37
N LYS A 568 -11.57 51.77 -16.84
CA LYS A 568 -11.96 52.21 -18.20
C LYS A 568 -12.30 53.70 -18.30
N LYS A 569 -12.62 54.39 -17.19
CA LYS A 569 -12.97 55.82 -17.18
C LYS A 569 -11.78 56.78 -17.28
N THR A 570 -10.53 56.30 -17.24
CA THR A 570 -9.33 57.16 -17.38
C THR A 570 -8.84 57.36 -18.82
N GLY A 571 -9.63 56.93 -19.81
CA GLY A 571 -9.38 57.17 -21.24
C GLY A 571 -10.43 58.07 -21.89
N VAL A 572 -10.74 59.24 -21.30
CA VAL A 572 -11.58 60.24 -21.96
C VAL A 572 -10.69 61.13 -22.82
N TYR A 573 -11.00 61.14 -24.12
CA TYR A 573 -10.58 62.12 -25.10
C TYR A 573 -10.61 63.54 -24.53
N GLY A 574 -9.44 64.20 -24.52
CA GLY A 574 -9.32 65.64 -24.39
C GLY A 574 -8.57 66.17 -25.60
N THR A 575 -9.32 66.56 -26.63
CA THR A 575 -8.85 67.49 -27.66
C THR A 575 -8.62 68.86 -27.03
N VAL A 576 -7.39 69.38 -27.13
CA VAL A 576 -7.05 70.65 -27.83
C VAL A 576 -5.64 70.48 -28.39
#